data_AF-A0A326QQM9-F1
#
_entry.id   AF-A0A326QQM9-F1
#
_cell.length_a   1.000
_cell.length_b   1.000
_cell.length_c   1.000
_cell.angle_alpha   90.00
_cell.angle_beta   90.00
_cell.angle_gamma   90.00
#
_symmetry.space_group_name_H-M   'P 1'
#
loop_
_entity.id
_entity.type
_entity.pdbx_description
1 polymer ?
#
loop_
_entity_poly.entity_id
_entity_poly.type
_entity_poly.pdbx_seq_one_letter_code
_entity_poly.pdbx_strand_id
1 'polypeptide(L)'
;MLGPGLLLFTASAPFHQVASAETLVRAAGRCKLERAGNELFNGHCSFKHKAAGGTDAFVVKLDDGTDFNFSGPNPQALQLQTYAGIVNVRHNAKPDHDVFLWNTDGGDHRLSVKLDSVQNPDVDFEDRPQKATSATLVGVALGGLIGALIAGSDKGGSSEPARVGAPVSALQPLVGVKGASAESEMTRKGYTYRGGDQIGDSAFTYWEQPRTNSCVAVRTTNGRYQSITYTEPSKCR
;
A
#
# COMPACT_ATOMS: atom_id res chain seq x y z
N MET A 1 -56.12 -36.69 -25.44
CA MET A 1 -54.66 -36.77 -25.73
C MET A 1 -54.24 -35.43 -26.30
N LEU A 2 -52.99 -35.01 -26.02
CA LEU A 2 -52.31 -33.74 -26.35
C LEU A 2 -52.52 -32.59 -25.36
N GLY A 3 -51.56 -32.45 -24.44
CA GLY A 3 -51.22 -31.18 -23.79
C GLY A 3 -49.96 -30.59 -24.45
N PRO A 4 -49.77 -29.26 -24.48
CA PRO A 4 -48.51 -28.65 -24.85
C PRO A 4 -47.72 -28.24 -23.60
N GLY A 5 -46.43 -28.55 -23.64
CA GLY A 5 -45.50 -28.45 -22.53
C GLY A 5 -45.03 -27.03 -22.24
N LEU A 6 -44.82 -26.78 -20.96
CA LEU A 6 -44.21 -25.58 -20.39
C LEU A 6 -42.69 -25.65 -20.63
N LEU A 7 -42.15 -24.83 -21.52
CA LEU A 7 -40.70 -24.68 -21.72
C LEU A 7 -40.13 -23.76 -20.63
N LEU A 8 -39.52 -24.38 -19.61
CA LEU A 8 -38.69 -23.70 -18.63
C LEU A 8 -37.34 -23.33 -19.27
N PHE A 9 -37.14 -22.04 -19.55
CA PHE A 9 -35.82 -21.49 -19.85
C PHE A 9 -35.00 -21.44 -18.56
N THR A 10 -34.12 -22.42 -18.35
CA THR A 10 -33.10 -22.37 -17.31
C THR A 10 -32.02 -21.36 -17.71
N ALA A 11 -32.00 -20.21 -17.04
CA ALA A 11 -30.95 -19.22 -17.17
C ALA A 11 -29.65 -19.76 -16.55
N SER A 12 -28.73 -20.25 -17.37
CA SER A 12 -27.37 -20.59 -16.96
C SER A 12 -26.57 -19.30 -16.77
N ALA A 13 -26.47 -18.81 -15.54
CA ALA A 13 -25.52 -17.74 -15.21
C ALA A 13 -24.09 -18.29 -15.36
N PRO A 14 -23.19 -17.61 -16.08
CA PRO A 14 -21.78 -17.99 -16.10
C PRO A 14 -21.21 -17.75 -14.69
N PHE A 15 -20.81 -18.83 -14.03
CA PHE A 15 -19.98 -18.77 -12.85
C PHE A 15 -18.65 -18.11 -13.24
N HIS A 16 -18.50 -16.82 -12.92
CA HIS A 16 -17.21 -16.16 -12.98
C HIS A 16 -16.31 -16.83 -11.94
N GLN A 17 -15.39 -17.67 -12.41
CA GLN A 17 -14.26 -18.11 -11.60
C GLN A 17 -13.40 -16.87 -11.35
N VAL A 18 -13.57 -16.28 -10.17
CA VAL A 18 -12.64 -15.28 -9.65
C VAL A 18 -11.32 -16.01 -9.48
N ALA A 19 -10.39 -15.80 -10.42
CA ALA A 19 -9.04 -16.37 -10.33
C ALA A 19 -8.42 -15.90 -9.00
N SER A 20 -8.31 -16.82 -8.06
CA SER A 20 -7.72 -16.57 -6.75
C SER A 20 -6.26 -16.19 -6.96
N ALA A 21 -5.87 -14.99 -6.52
CA ALA A 21 -4.47 -14.58 -6.52
C ALA A 21 -3.77 -15.27 -5.36
N GLU A 22 -2.99 -16.30 -5.67
CA GLU A 22 -2.23 -17.05 -4.68
C GLU A 22 -1.01 -16.21 -4.26
N THR A 23 -0.84 -15.98 -2.97
CA THR A 23 0.35 -15.31 -2.45
C THR A 23 1.43 -16.35 -2.25
N LEU A 24 2.42 -16.37 -3.13
CA LEU A 24 3.53 -17.32 -3.11
C LEU A 24 4.54 -17.00 -2.01
N VAL A 25 4.76 -15.71 -1.74
CA VAL A 25 5.69 -15.26 -0.69
C VAL A 25 5.11 -14.02 -0.01
N ARG A 26 5.22 -13.97 1.32
CA ARG A 26 5.06 -12.75 2.12
C ARG A 26 6.21 -12.69 3.11
N ALA A 27 7.01 -11.64 3.05
CA ALA A 27 8.18 -11.48 3.90
C ALA A 27 8.38 -10.02 4.29
N ALA A 28 9.13 -9.81 5.36
CA ALA A 28 9.73 -8.52 5.68
C ALA A 28 11.24 -8.61 5.44
N GLY A 29 11.86 -7.48 5.13
CA GLY A 29 13.26 -7.42 4.80
C GLY A 29 13.84 -6.03 4.81
N ARG A 30 15.04 -5.90 4.26
CA ARG A 30 15.77 -4.66 4.04
C ARG A 30 15.74 -4.29 2.58
N CYS A 31 15.33 -3.07 2.28
CA CYS A 31 15.28 -2.55 0.94
C CYS A 31 16.21 -1.36 0.76
N LYS A 32 16.83 -1.27 -0.41
CA LYS A 32 17.63 -0.13 -0.86
C LYS A 32 17.16 0.32 -2.24
N LEU A 33 16.78 1.59 -2.37
CA LEU A 33 16.40 2.22 -3.64
C LEU A 33 17.48 3.22 -4.06
N GLU A 34 17.93 3.12 -5.30
CA GLU A 34 18.90 4.01 -5.90
C GLU A 34 18.34 4.59 -7.21
N ARG A 35 18.66 5.86 -7.51
CA ARG A 35 18.41 6.50 -8.82
C ARG A 35 19.67 7.19 -9.31
N ALA A 36 20.10 6.84 -10.52
CA ALA A 36 21.34 7.35 -11.12
C ALA A 36 22.55 7.23 -10.16
N GLY A 37 22.61 6.13 -9.40
CA GLY A 37 23.66 5.87 -8.41
C GLY A 37 23.49 6.55 -7.05
N ASN A 38 22.49 7.41 -6.87
CA ASN A 38 22.21 8.06 -5.58
C ASN A 38 21.20 7.24 -4.77
N GLU A 39 21.49 7.02 -3.48
CA GLU A 39 20.57 6.35 -2.56
C GLU A 39 19.36 7.26 -2.28
N LEU A 40 18.17 6.80 -2.66
CA LEU A 40 16.90 7.47 -2.37
C LEU A 40 16.23 6.91 -1.12
N PHE A 41 16.46 5.62 -0.83
CA PHE A 41 15.93 4.93 0.34
C PHE A 41 16.85 3.80 0.80
N ASN A 42 16.96 3.60 2.11
CA ASN A 42 17.64 2.47 2.74
C ASN A 42 16.99 2.20 4.11
N GLY A 43 16.21 1.13 4.20
CA GLY A 43 15.36 0.86 5.36
C GLY A 43 14.73 -0.52 5.33
N HIS A 44 13.68 -0.75 6.13
CA HIS A 44 12.92 -1.99 6.02
C HIS A 44 11.81 -1.85 4.97
N CYS A 45 11.29 -3.00 4.58
CA CYS A 45 10.21 -3.11 3.64
C CYS A 45 9.45 -4.41 3.84
N SER A 46 8.22 -4.44 3.34
CA SER A 46 7.50 -5.69 3.12
C SER A 46 7.57 -6.09 1.67
N PHE A 47 7.73 -7.38 1.44
CA PHE A 47 7.81 -8.00 0.13
C PHE A 47 6.70 -9.03 0.00
N LYS A 48 5.98 -8.99 -1.13
CA LYS A 48 5.00 -10.01 -1.49
C LYS A 48 5.22 -10.45 -2.92
N HIS A 49 5.31 -11.75 -3.13
CA HIS A 49 5.23 -12.34 -4.47
C HIS A 49 3.89 -13.05 -4.59
N LYS A 50 3.17 -12.78 -5.66
CA LYS A 50 1.86 -13.36 -5.97
C LYS A 50 1.89 -13.91 -7.38
N ALA A 51 1.19 -15.02 -7.57
CA ALA A 51 0.88 -15.55 -8.89
C ALA A 51 -0.63 -15.71 -9.03
N ALA A 52 -1.18 -15.23 -10.14
CA ALA A 52 -2.60 -15.34 -10.46
C ALA A 52 -2.78 -15.53 -11.96
N GLY A 53 -3.35 -16.67 -12.38
CA GLY A 53 -3.73 -16.88 -13.78
C GLY A 53 -2.61 -16.67 -14.81
N GLY A 54 -1.37 -17.06 -14.49
CA GLY A 54 -0.21 -16.88 -15.37
C GLY A 54 0.40 -15.46 -15.37
N THR A 55 0.05 -14.65 -14.38
CA THR A 55 0.68 -13.35 -14.11
C THR A 55 1.40 -13.40 -12.77
N ASP A 56 2.66 -13.03 -12.75
CA ASP A 56 3.47 -12.83 -11.55
C ASP A 56 3.43 -11.36 -11.14
N ALA A 57 3.32 -11.10 -9.84
CA ALA A 57 3.36 -9.78 -9.27
C ALA A 57 4.24 -9.74 -8.01
N PHE A 58 5.22 -8.84 -8.01
CA PHE A 58 6.08 -8.51 -6.88
C PHE A 58 5.67 -7.15 -6.32
N VAL A 59 5.09 -7.17 -5.12
CA VAL A 59 4.68 -5.98 -4.39
C VAL A 59 5.70 -5.69 -3.31
N VAL A 60 6.43 -4.60 -3.46
CA VAL A 60 7.41 -4.14 -2.48
C VAL A 60 6.92 -2.84 -1.88
N LYS A 61 6.70 -2.85 -0.57
CA LYS A 61 6.30 -1.65 0.18
C LYS A 61 7.43 -1.24 1.08
N LEU A 62 8.00 -0.09 0.82
CA LEU A 62 9.04 0.52 1.64
C LEU A 62 8.41 1.13 2.90
N ASP A 63 9.16 1.21 3.98
CA ASP A 63 8.69 1.85 5.21
C ASP A 63 8.42 3.36 5.04
N ASP A 64 9.01 3.99 4.01
CA ASP A 64 8.70 5.36 3.61
C ASP A 64 7.34 5.48 2.90
N GLY A 65 6.55 4.40 2.82
CA GLY A 65 5.25 4.36 2.17
C GLY A 65 5.29 4.22 0.64
N THR A 66 6.49 4.18 0.04
CA THR A 66 6.62 3.94 -1.40
C THR A 66 6.23 2.50 -1.73
N ASP A 67 5.24 2.37 -2.59
CA ASP A 67 4.74 1.07 -3.05
C ASP A 67 5.14 0.84 -4.51
N PHE A 68 5.85 -0.27 -4.75
CA PHE A 68 6.14 -0.77 -6.08
C PHE A 68 5.30 -2.02 -6.35
N ASN A 69 4.64 -2.05 -7.51
CA ASN A 69 3.96 -3.22 -8.02
C ASN A 69 4.56 -3.58 -9.36
N PHE A 70 5.48 -4.55 -9.36
CA PHE A 70 6.09 -5.08 -10.57
C PHE A 70 5.28 -6.28 -11.03
N SER A 71 4.64 -6.21 -12.19
CA SER A 71 3.77 -7.28 -12.67
C SER A 71 4.07 -7.65 -14.11
N GLY A 72 3.91 -8.92 -14.45
CA GLY A 72 4.13 -9.40 -15.82
C GLY A 72 3.74 -10.88 -16.00
N PRO A 73 3.81 -11.40 -17.23
CA PRO A 73 3.45 -12.80 -17.51
C PRO A 73 4.41 -13.84 -16.90
N ASN A 74 5.58 -13.41 -16.39
CA ASN A 74 6.53 -14.21 -15.63
C ASN A 74 7.55 -13.28 -14.92
N PRO A 75 8.36 -13.78 -13.98
CA PRO A 75 9.35 -12.98 -13.26
C PRO A 75 10.40 -12.30 -14.15
N GLN A 76 10.64 -12.80 -15.36
CA GLN A 76 11.63 -12.25 -16.29
C GLN A 76 11.08 -11.11 -17.15
N ALA A 77 9.76 -10.93 -17.20
CA ALA A 77 9.08 -9.98 -18.07
C ALA A 77 8.15 -9.04 -17.26
N LEU A 78 8.70 -8.38 -16.24
CA LEU A 78 7.92 -7.50 -15.36
C LEU A 78 7.78 -6.08 -15.93
N GLN A 79 6.74 -5.39 -15.49
CA GLN A 79 6.44 -4.01 -15.84
C GLN A 79 6.04 -3.22 -14.59
N LEU A 80 6.29 -1.91 -14.62
CA LEU A 80 5.92 -0.96 -13.57
C LEU A 80 5.13 0.20 -14.18
N GLN A 81 3.96 0.49 -13.62
CA GLN A 81 3.20 1.69 -13.97
C GLN A 81 3.80 2.91 -13.26
N THR A 82 4.30 3.87 -14.02
CA THR A 82 4.77 5.16 -13.52
C THR A 82 3.85 6.28 -13.98
N TYR A 83 4.11 7.51 -13.52
CA TYR A 83 3.38 8.70 -13.99
C TYR A 83 3.61 8.97 -15.49
N ALA A 84 4.79 8.62 -16.02
CA ALA A 84 5.16 8.81 -17.42
C ALA A 84 4.66 7.68 -18.33
N GLY A 85 4.17 6.59 -17.75
CA GLY A 85 3.68 5.41 -18.47
C GLY A 85 4.23 4.10 -17.92
N ILE A 86 4.00 3.03 -18.69
CA ILE A 86 4.49 1.69 -18.36
C ILE A 86 5.97 1.59 -18.73
N VAL A 87 6.80 1.14 -17.79
CA VAL A 87 8.21 0.84 -18.03
C VAL A 87 8.50 -0.63 -17.81
N ASN A 88 9.43 -1.16 -18.58
CA ASN A 88 9.89 -2.54 -18.41
C ASN A 88 10.83 -2.64 -17.21
N VAL A 89 10.66 -3.70 -16.42
CA VAL A 89 11.46 -3.97 -15.24
C VAL A 89 12.21 -5.27 -15.42
N ARG A 90 13.53 -5.21 -15.28
CA ARG A 90 14.38 -6.39 -15.24
C ARG A 90 14.52 -6.84 -13.79
N HIS A 91 14.10 -8.07 -13.52
CA HIS A 91 14.31 -8.72 -12.23
C HIS A 91 15.47 -9.69 -12.32
N ASN A 92 16.31 -9.67 -11.28
CA ASN A 92 17.48 -10.52 -11.14
C ASN A 92 17.46 -11.11 -9.73
N ALA A 93 16.92 -12.31 -9.61
CA ALA A 93 16.94 -13.07 -8.37
C ALA A 93 18.37 -13.50 -8.04
N LYS A 94 18.90 -13.07 -6.89
CA LYS A 94 20.16 -13.57 -6.32
C LYS A 94 19.86 -14.48 -5.13
N PRO A 95 20.82 -15.34 -4.73
CA PRO A 95 20.63 -16.22 -3.58
C PRO A 95 20.33 -15.49 -2.26
N ASP A 96 20.81 -14.25 -2.11
CA ASP A 96 20.75 -13.48 -0.88
C ASP A 96 19.86 -12.23 -0.96
N HIS A 97 19.50 -11.78 -2.17
CA HIS A 97 18.63 -10.62 -2.39
C HIS A 97 18.04 -10.60 -3.82
N ASP A 98 16.91 -9.96 -4.00
CA ASP A 98 16.34 -9.67 -5.32
C ASP A 98 16.76 -8.27 -5.79
N VAL A 99 16.99 -8.11 -7.10
CA VAL A 99 17.27 -6.80 -7.69
C VAL A 99 16.28 -6.51 -8.81
N PHE A 100 15.60 -5.38 -8.73
CA PHE A 100 14.70 -4.84 -9.75
C PHE A 100 15.33 -3.59 -10.36
N LEU A 101 15.40 -3.56 -11.69
CA LEU A 101 16.03 -2.49 -12.46
C LEU A 101 15.04 -1.95 -13.49
N TRP A 102 14.89 -0.64 -13.56
CA TRP A 102 14.10 0.02 -14.59
C TRP A 102 14.70 1.38 -14.93
N ASN A 103 14.42 1.89 -16.12
CA ASN A 103 14.86 3.22 -16.53
C ASN A 103 13.64 4.12 -16.69
N THR A 104 13.81 5.38 -16.32
CA THR A 104 12.85 6.46 -16.62
C THR A 104 13.63 7.66 -17.16
N ASP A 105 12.92 8.69 -17.62
CA ASP A 105 13.54 9.96 -18.07
C ASP A 105 14.43 10.62 -16.99
N GLY A 106 14.19 10.30 -15.70
CA GLY A 106 14.98 10.78 -14.56
C GLY A 106 16.22 9.93 -14.22
N GLY A 107 16.56 8.93 -15.04
CA GLY A 107 17.71 8.04 -14.85
C GLY A 107 17.35 6.60 -14.54
N ASP A 108 18.39 5.77 -14.37
CA ASP A 108 18.27 4.36 -14.01
C ASP A 108 17.90 4.21 -12.53
N HIS A 109 16.92 3.36 -12.26
CA HIS A 109 16.50 2.98 -10.93
C HIS A 109 16.92 1.56 -10.61
N ARG A 110 17.30 1.36 -9.35
CA ARG A 110 17.68 0.07 -8.80
C ARG A 110 17.05 -0.12 -7.43
N LEU A 111 16.20 -1.13 -7.30
CA LEU A 111 15.64 -1.55 -6.02
C LEU A 111 16.24 -2.92 -5.64
N SER A 112 16.98 -2.96 -4.54
CA SER A 112 17.49 -4.20 -3.97
C SER A 112 16.64 -4.60 -2.77
N VAL A 113 16.21 -5.84 -2.71
CA VAL A 113 15.37 -6.39 -1.64
C VAL A 113 16.06 -7.58 -1.03
N LYS A 114 16.48 -7.47 0.22
CA LYS A 114 17.03 -8.58 0.99
C LYS A 114 15.99 -9.03 2.01
N LEU A 115 15.55 -10.29 1.94
CA LEU A 115 14.56 -10.85 2.86
C LEU A 115 15.24 -11.31 4.16
N ASP A 116 14.75 -10.86 5.30
CA ASP A 116 15.31 -11.22 6.61
C ASP A 116 14.66 -12.50 7.18
N SER A 117 13.38 -12.72 6.85
CA SER A 117 12.62 -13.92 7.19
C SER A 117 11.65 -14.24 6.06
N VAL A 118 11.87 -15.35 5.36
CA VAL A 118 10.93 -15.88 4.37
C VAL A 118 9.87 -16.66 5.13
N GLN A 119 8.69 -16.05 5.33
CA GLN A 119 7.53 -16.80 5.82
C GLN A 119 6.90 -17.51 4.61
N ASN A 120 7.11 -18.83 4.55
CA ASN A 120 6.43 -19.70 3.59
C ASN A 120 4.92 -19.66 3.90
N PRO A 121 4.02 -19.38 2.93
CA PRO A 121 2.59 -19.18 3.15
C PRO A 121 1.81 -20.44 3.56
N ASP A 122 2.47 -21.59 3.73
CA ASP A 122 1.83 -22.85 4.17
C ASP A 122 1.50 -22.89 5.67
N VAL A 123 1.59 -21.76 6.37
CA VAL A 123 1.09 -21.61 7.74
C VAL A 123 -0.30 -20.99 7.67
N ASP A 124 -1.29 -21.88 7.73
CA ASP A 124 -2.71 -21.56 7.84
C ASP A 124 -2.95 -20.77 9.14
N PHE A 125 -3.13 -19.45 9.02
CA PHE A 125 -3.62 -18.63 10.11
C PHE A 125 -5.12 -18.45 9.92
N GLU A 126 -5.89 -19.30 10.61
CA GLU A 126 -7.32 -19.10 10.86
C GLU A 126 -7.57 -17.67 11.37
N ASP A 127 -8.06 -16.80 10.49
CA ASP A 127 -8.57 -15.47 10.82
C ASP A 127 -9.85 -15.63 11.66
N ARG A 128 -9.72 -15.84 12.98
CA ARG A 128 -10.84 -15.59 13.89
C ARG A 128 -11.03 -14.08 13.99
N PRO A 129 -12.19 -13.52 13.60
CA PRO A 129 -12.46 -12.12 13.83
C PRO A 129 -12.53 -11.89 15.35
N GLN A 130 -11.53 -11.19 15.91
CA GLN A 130 -11.67 -10.56 17.21
C GLN A 130 -12.72 -9.46 17.10
N LYS A 131 -13.99 -9.86 17.21
CA LYS A 131 -15.04 -8.99 17.73
C LYS A 131 -14.53 -8.51 19.09
N ALA A 132 -14.12 -7.25 19.15
CA ALA A 132 -13.92 -6.55 20.41
C ALA A 132 -15.26 -6.54 21.13
N THR A 133 -15.50 -7.54 21.98
CA THR A 133 -16.60 -7.53 22.93
C THR A 133 -16.16 -6.69 24.11
N SER A 134 -16.64 -5.45 24.13
CA SER A 134 -16.63 -4.58 25.30
C SER A 134 -17.55 -5.17 26.37
N ALA A 135 -16.98 -5.87 27.37
CA ALA A 135 -17.58 -6.27 28.66
C ALA A 135 -16.66 -7.37 29.24
N THR A 136 -16.13 -7.39 30.46
CA THR A 136 -16.52 -6.80 31.74
C THR A 136 -15.27 -6.72 32.62
N LEU A 137 -15.05 -5.60 33.32
CA LEU A 137 -14.17 -5.52 34.48
C LEU A 137 -14.79 -6.33 35.62
N VAL A 138 -14.19 -7.46 35.98
CA VAL A 138 -14.37 -8.10 37.30
C VAL A 138 -12.99 -8.53 37.78
N GLY A 139 -12.48 -7.85 38.80
CA GLY A 139 -11.30 -8.30 39.53
C GLY A 139 -11.65 -9.39 40.55
N VAL A 140 -10.65 -10.16 40.98
CA VAL A 140 -10.20 -10.31 42.39
C VAL A 140 -9.03 -11.32 42.43
N ALA A 141 -7.88 -10.83 42.92
CA ALA A 141 -6.83 -11.43 43.77
C ALA A 141 -6.34 -12.89 43.57
N LEU A 142 -5.03 -13.07 43.38
CA LEU A 142 -4.02 -13.33 44.43
C LEU A 142 -2.65 -13.68 43.82
N GLY A 143 -1.60 -12.96 44.23
CA GLY A 143 -0.22 -13.46 44.29
C GLY A 143 0.62 -13.44 43.00
N GLY A 144 1.49 -12.45 42.87
CA GLY A 144 2.58 -12.47 41.89
C GLY A 144 3.15 -11.08 41.59
N LEU A 145 4.08 -10.62 42.43
CA LEU A 145 4.93 -9.47 42.12
C LEU A 145 5.88 -9.84 40.97
N ILE A 146 5.52 -9.45 39.74
CA ILE A 146 6.51 -9.17 38.70
C ILE A 146 6.13 -7.83 38.07
N GLY A 147 6.80 -6.79 38.57
CA GLY A 147 6.93 -5.56 37.82
C GLY A 147 7.76 -5.84 36.57
N ALA A 148 7.15 -5.61 35.41
CA ALA A 148 7.89 -5.33 34.19
C ALA A 148 7.07 -4.27 33.42
N LEU A 149 7.56 -3.04 33.54
CA LEU A 149 7.20 -1.90 32.73
C LEU A 149 7.29 -2.31 31.26
N ILE A 150 6.15 -2.45 30.56
CA ILE A 150 6.17 -2.26 29.11
C ILE A 150 5.69 -0.84 28.89
N ALA A 151 6.72 -0.01 28.74
CA ALA A 151 6.71 1.35 28.26
C ALA A 151 5.54 1.61 27.30
N GLY A 152 4.78 2.66 27.61
CA GLY A 152 4.06 3.38 26.57
C GLY A 152 5.08 3.78 25.51
N SER A 153 4.94 3.20 24.30
CA SER A 153 5.49 3.83 23.12
C SER A 153 4.64 5.06 22.86
N ASP A 154 5.02 6.16 23.51
CA ASP A 154 4.73 7.49 23.02
C ASP A 154 5.02 7.49 21.52
N LYS A 155 3.95 7.58 20.72
CA LYS A 155 4.02 8.00 19.34
C LYS A 155 4.50 9.45 19.36
N GLY A 156 5.80 9.63 19.57
CA GLY A 156 6.49 10.85 19.25
C GLY A 156 6.28 11.09 17.76
N GLY A 157 5.37 12.00 17.44
CA GLY A 157 5.21 12.52 16.09
C GLY A 157 6.50 13.21 15.71
N SER A 158 7.44 12.45 15.16
CA SER A 158 8.48 13.00 14.32
C SER A 158 7.76 13.65 13.14
N SER A 159 7.73 14.99 13.15
CA SER A 159 7.44 15.77 11.96
C SER A 159 8.57 15.48 10.97
N GLU A 160 8.39 14.41 10.19
CA GLU A 160 9.28 14.08 9.09
C GLU A 160 9.31 15.26 8.11
N PRO A 161 10.50 15.71 7.68
CA PRO A 161 10.60 16.86 6.78
C PRO A 161 9.80 16.58 5.51
N ALA A 162 9.12 17.61 4.99
CA ALA A 162 8.35 17.52 3.76
C ALA A 162 9.25 17.17 2.57
N ARG A 163 9.37 15.88 2.28
CA ARG A 163 10.06 15.32 1.12
C ARG A 163 9.02 14.80 0.16
N VAL A 164 9.12 15.15 -1.12
CA VAL A 164 8.21 14.66 -2.16
C VAL A 164 8.12 13.13 -2.10
N GLY A 165 6.90 12.61 -2.10
CA GLY A 165 6.61 11.18 -1.98
C GLY A 165 6.46 10.67 -0.55
N ALA A 166 6.98 11.37 0.46
CA ALA A 166 6.91 10.93 1.85
C ALA A 166 5.48 11.07 2.42
N PRO A 167 5.05 10.14 3.30
CA PRO A 167 3.75 10.15 3.93
C PRO A 167 3.62 11.34 4.88
N VAL A 168 2.44 11.95 4.90
CA VAL A 168 2.15 13.01 5.89
C VAL A 168 1.69 12.36 7.18
N SER A 169 2.59 12.13 8.14
CA SER A 169 2.32 11.43 9.40
C SER A 169 1.06 11.95 10.13
N ALA A 170 0.83 13.26 10.12
CA ALA A 170 -0.31 13.90 10.75
C ALA A 170 -1.68 13.59 10.09
N LEU A 171 -1.65 13.11 8.85
CA LEU A 171 -2.84 12.82 8.03
C LEU A 171 -3.01 11.32 7.76
N GLN A 172 -2.03 10.47 8.08
CA GLN A 172 -2.15 9.01 7.91
C GLN A 172 -3.43 8.38 8.50
N PRO A 173 -3.99 8.86 9.63
CA PRO A 173 -5.27 8.35 10.13
C PRO A 173 -6.48 8.58 9.21
N LEU A 174 -6.36 9.46 8.20
CA LEU A 174 -7.42 9.71 7.22
C LEU A 174 -7.40 8.74 6.03
N VAL A 175 -6.36 7.90 5.90
CA VAL A 175 -6.31 6.85 4.87
C VAL A 175 -7.41 5.81 5.16
N GLY A 176 -8.21 5.47 4.15
CA GLY A 176 -9.38 4.60 4.20
C GLY A 176 -10.70 5.31 4.55
N VAL A 177 -10.63 6.56 5.04
CA VAL A 177 -11.81 7.38 5.33
C VAL A 177 -12.48 7.81 4.02
N LYS A 178 -13.81 7.93 4.05
CA LYS A 178 -14.58 8.39 2.90
C LYS A 178 -14.24 9.85 2.59
N GLY A 179 -14.05 10.18 1.31
CA GLY A 179 -13.50 11.47 0.85
C GLY A 179 -14.14 12.68 1.54
N ALA A 180 -15.48 12.79 1.53
CA ALA A 180 -16.19 13.90 2.14
C ALA A 180 -15.89 14.11 3.64
N SER A 181 -15.76 13.02 4.41
CA SER A 181 -15.42 13.09 5.83
C SER A 181 -13.95 13.43 6.04
N ALA A 182 -13.06 12.89 5.20
CA ALA A 182 -11.63 13.15 5.26
C ALA A 182 -11.29 14.60 4.88
N GLU A 183 -11.97 15.17 3.88
CA GLU A 183 -11.83 16.58 3.47
C GLU A 183 -12.28 17.53 4.59
N SER A 184 -13.39 17.21 5.25
CA SER A 184 -13.87 17.98 6.41
C SER A 184 -12.83 17.99 7.55
N GLU A 185 -12.18 16.85 7.81
CA GLU A 185 -11.10 16.75 8.79
C GLU A 185 -9.83 17.49 8.34
N MET A 186 -9.51 17.49 7.05
CA MET A 186 -8.38 18.26 6.51
C MET A 186 -8.57 19.76 6.68
N THR A 187 -9.75 20.29 6.34
CA THR A 187 -10.09 21.70 6.58
C THR A 187 -10.06 22.03 8.07
N ARG A 188 -10.59 21.15 8.93
CA ARG A 188 -10.53 21.32 10.40
C ARG A 188 -9.09 21.37 10.93
N LYS A 189 -8.17 20.62 10.33
CA LYS A 189 -6.74 20.63 10.64
C LYS A 189 -5.99 21.83 10.02
N GLY A 190 -6.67 22.69 9.28
CA GLY A 190 -6.13 23.92 8.69
C GLY A 190 -5.47 23.75 7.33
N TYR A 191 -5.66 22.61 6.66
CA TYR A 191 -5.19 22.42 5.29
C TYR A 191 -6.10 23.16 4.30
N THR A 192 -5.49 23.80 3.30
CA THR A 192 -6.21 24.58 2.29
C THR A 192 -6.24 23.83 0.97
N TYR A 193 -7.43 23.59 0.43
CA TYR A 193 -7.59 22.98 -0.89
C TYR A 193 -7.04 23.90 -1.99
N ARG A 194 -6.23 23.35 -2.89
CA ARG A 194 -5.60 24.08 -4.00
C ARG A 194 -6.06 23.62 -5.38
N GLY A 195 -6.48 22.36 -5.52
CA GLY A 195 -6.98 21.84 -6.78
C GLY A 195 -7.06 20.33 -6.79
N GLY A 196 -7.40 19.76 -7.94
CA GLY A 196 -7.43 18.31 -8.11
C GLY A 196 -7.43 17.90 -9.56
N ASP A 197 -6.87 16.72 -9.82
CA ASP A 197 -6.77 16.08 -11.12
C ASP A 197 -7.43 14.71 -11.06
N GLN A 198 -8.01 14.27 -12.17
CA GLN A 198 -8.46 12.88 -12.30
C GLN A 198 -7.48 12.11 -13.19
N ILE A 199 -6.91 11.03 -12.66
CA ILE A 199 -5.95 10.19 -13.35
C ILE A 199 -6.45 8.74 -13.30
N GLY A 200 -6.94 8.25 -14.44
CA GLY A 200 -7.55 6.93 -14.52
C GLY A 200 -8.82 6.82 -13.68
N ASP A 201 -8.84 5.84 -12.78
CA ASP A 201 -9.93 5.55 -11.83
C ASP A 201 -9.80 6.31 -10.50
N SER A 202 -8.76 7.14 -10.38
CA SER A 202 -8.36 7.78 -9.13
C SER A 202 -8.44 9.30 -9.25
N ALA A 203 -9.01 9.94 -8.24
CA ALA A 203 -9.03 11.39 -8.09
C ALA A 203 -7.88 11.83 -7.18
N PHE A 204 -7.04 12.73 -7.64
CA PHE A 204 -5.97 13.34 -6.87
C PHE A 204 -6.40 14.74 -6.44
N THR A 205 -6.26 15.08 -5.17
CA THR A 205 -6.51 16.43 -4.65
C THR A 205 -5.26 16.97 -3.98
N TYR A 206 -5.01 18.25 -4.16
CA TYR A 206 -3.82 18.94 -3.66
C TYR A 206 -4.19 19.92 -2.57
N TRP A 207 -3.43 19.88 -1.49
CA TRP A 207 -3.72 20.60 -0.26
C TRP A 207 -2.45 21.24 0.27
N GLU A 208 -2.56 22.50 0.67
CA GLU A 208 -1.44 23.23 1.27
C GLU A 208 -1.50 23.09 2.79
N GLN A 209 -0.37 22.68 3.37
CA GLN A 209 -0.19 22.54 4.80
C GLN A 209 -0.05 23.91 5.48
N PRO A 210 -0.73 24.14 6.62
CA PRO A 210 -0.56 25.38 7.37
C PRO A 210 0.86 25.52 7.92
N ARG A 211 1.35 26.77 7.97
CA ARG A 211 2.68 27.19 8.49
C ARG A 211 3.89 26.78 7.66
N THR A 212 3.92 25.59 7.07
CA THR A 212 5.07 25.09 6.29
C THR A 212 4.93 25.32 4.79
N ASN A 213 3.74 25.68 4.29
CA ASN A 213 3.43 25.82 2.86
C ASN A 213 3.84 24.60 2.02
N SER A 214 3.89 23.42 2.65
CA SER A 214 4.21 22.17 1.97
C SER A 214 2.96 21.69 1.23
N CYS A 215 3.15 21.22 0.00
CA CYS A 215 2.06 20.71 -0.82
C CYS A 215 1.86 19.22 -0.54
N VAL A 216 0.60 18.82 -0.33
CA VAL A 216 0.18 17.45 -0.02
C VAL A 216 -0.75 16.97 -1.13
N ALA A 217 -0.43 15.83 -1.72
CA ALA A 217 -1.28 15.13 -2.65
C ALA A 217 -2.05 14.02 -1.92
N VAL A 218 -3.36 13.97 -2.17
CA VAL A 218 -4.24 12.93 -1.68
C VAL A 218 -4.80 12.16 -2.86
N ARG A 219 -4.59 10.85 -2.89
CA ARG A 219 -5.22 9.96 -3.86
C ARG A 219 -6.51 9.40 -3.28
N THR A 220 -7.59 9.53 -4.03
CA THR A 220 -8.91 8.98 -3.72
C THR A 220 -9.31 7.98 -4.78
N THR A 221 -9.67 6.77 -4.36
CA THR A 221 -10.19 5.72 -5.25
C THR A 221 -11.40 5.10 -4.59
N ASN A 222 -12.45 4.78 -5.35
CA ASN A 222 -13.72 4.27 -4.82
C ASN A 222 -14.31 5.16 -3.70
N GLY A 223 -14.10 6.48 -3.80
CA GLY A 223 -14.59 7.47 -2.83
C GLY A 223 -13.90 7.44 -1.46
N ARG A 224 -12.74 6.78 -1.32
CA ARG A 224 -11.95 6.72 -0.09
C ARG A 224 -10.52 7.17 -0.34
N TYR A 225 -9.90 7.79 0.66
CA TYR A 225 -8.50 8.17 0.59
C TYR A 225 -7.64 6.90 0.61
N GLN A 226 -6.78 6.75 -0.39
CA GLN A 226 -5.87 5.61 -0.53
C GLN A 226 -4.45 5.96 -0.09
N SER A 227 -4.02 7.20 -0.31
CA SER A 227 -2.69 7.67 0.09
C SER A 227 -2.68 9.18 0.30
N ILE A 228 -1.81 9.64 1.20
CA ILE A 228 -1.59 11.06 1.50
C ILE A 228 -0.08 11.29 1.64
N THR A 229 0.50 11.99 0.67
CA THR A 229 1.96 12.17 0.56
C THR A 229 2.29 13.63 0.23
N TYR A 230 3.48 14.08 0.58
CA TYR A 230 3.98 15.36 0.08
C TYR A 230 4.24 15.28 -1.44
N THR A 231 4.05 16.39 -2.14
CA THR A 231 4.29 16.53 -3.59
C THR A 231 5.05 17.83 -3.88
N GLU A 232 5.40 18.05 -5.15
CA GLU A 232 6.08 19.26 -5.58
C GLU A 232 5.25 20.52 -5.22
N PRO A 233 5.89 21.58 -4.69
CA PRO A 233 5.20 22.84 -4.37
C PRO A 233 4.45 23.49 -5.54
N SER A 234 4.85 23.17 -6.78
CA SER A 234 4.20 23.66 -8.00
C SER A 234 2.78 23.16 -8.19
N LYS A 235 2.38 22.03 -7.56
CA LYS A 235 1.02 21.48 -7.66
C LYS A 235 -0.02 22.25 -6.85
N CYS A 236 0.43 23.04 -5.87
CA CYS A 236 -0.43 23.84 -5.00
C CYS A 236 -0.52 25.32 -5.43
N ARG A 237 0.04 25.68 -6.59
CA ARG A 237 0.09 27.05 -7.11
C ARG A 237 -0.84 27.27 -8.29
#